data_AF-A0A972LWP9-F1
#
_entry.id   AF-A0A972LWP9-F1
#
_cell.length_a   1.000
_cell.length_b   1.000
_cell.length_c   1.000
_cell.angle_alpha   90.00
_cell.angle_beta   90.00
_cell.angle_gamma   90.00
#
_symmetry.space_group_name_H-M   'P 1'
#
loop_
_entity.id
_entity.type
_entity.pdbx_description
1 polymer ?
#
loop_
_entity_poly.entity_id
_entity_poly.type
_entity_poly.pdbx_seq_one_letter_code
_entity_poly.pdbx_strand_id
1 'polypeptide(L)'
;MPSEFLHSIVGLKVAKTLGMLGKQTMKLIVLGSQGPDIFLYMPFEKDIYIFGKALHDPRNAPLFIRQLGENLRKEYPAFAIAYASHYILDEFLHPYINARTKDSITHGQLERAIDRAYMEYIGKPFIGFKISTALPDKIPYHIDIAMRDSMKSIPIEKPYLVGYYSAAYRYMLLYQKTYDYAPILIEGLAYSLSKLGISYLCQGIRHIPFKDPLNINRKAWIYNGEIHHEDVIYLVNRAIEETVERGRAYLKGSPLIVD
;
A
#
# COMPACT_ATOMS: atom_id res chain seq x y z
N MET A 1 4.83 2.71 -5.03
CA MET A 1 3.54 2.37 -4.42
C MET A 1 2.37 3.13 -5.05
N PRO A 2 1.34 2.46 -5.63
CA PRO A 2 0.00 3.03 -5.79
C PRO A 2 -0.33 3.86 -4.56
N SER A 3 -0.62 5.16 -4.73
CA SER A 3 -0.26 6.12 -3.69
C SER A 3 -0.92 5.88 -2.34
N GLU A 4 -2.20 5.47 -2.32
CA GLU A 4 -2.87 4.93 -1.13
C GLU A 4 -4.28 4.38 -1.44
N PHE A 5 -4.93 4.89 -2.50
CA PHE A 5 -6.37 4.67 -2.73
C PHE A 5 -6.68 3.32 -3.34
N LEU A 6 -5.93 2.93 -4.39
CA LEU A 6 -6.18 1.66 -5.06
C LEU A 6 -5.98 0.48 -4.11
N HIS A 7 -4.95 0.52 -3.27
CA HIS A 7 -4.76 -0.45 -2.19
C HIS A 7 -5.98 -0.55 -1.27
N SER A 8 -6.46 0.59 -0.77
CA SER A 8 -7.64 0.64 0.11
C SER A 8 -8.90 0.08 -0.58
N ILE A 9 -9.09 0.39 -1.86
CA ILE A 9 -10.22 -0.12 -2.66
C ILE A 9 -10.11 -1.63 -2.83
N VAL A 10 -8.92 -2.15 -3.14
CA VAL A 10 -8.66 -3.58 -3.30
C VAL A 10 -8.94 -4.32 -1.99
N GLY A 11 -8.36 -3.88 -0.87
CA GLY A 11 -8.60 -4.51 0.44
C GLY A 11 -10.09 -4.51 0.84
N LEU A 12 -10.81 -3.41 0.59
CA LEU A 12 -12.26 -3.35 0.84
C LEU A 12 -13.06 -4.28 -0.07
N LYS A 13 -12.71 -4.40 -1.36
CA LYS A 13 -13.34 -5.34 -2.30
C LYS A 13 -13.10 -6.80 -1.90
N VAL A 14 -11.87 -7.14 -1.50
CA VAL A 14 -11.51 -8.46 -0.98
C VAL A 14 -12.32 -8.77 0.27
N ALA A 15 -12.32 -7.88 1.27
CA ALA A 15 -13.06 -8.07 2.51
C ALA A 15 -14.58 -8.20 2.27
N LYS A 16 -15.14 -7.44 1.32
CA LYS A 16 -16.54 -7.58 0.89
C LYS A 16 -16.82 -8.99 0.36
N THR A 17 -15.95 -9.47 -0.51
CA THR A 17 -16.08 -10.78 -1.18
C THR A 17 -15.94 -11.94 -0.19
N LEU A 18 -15.15 -11.75 0.86
CA LEU A 18 -14.98 -12.71 1.95
C LEU A 18 -16.04 -12.60 3.06
N GLY A 19 -17.00 -11.67 2.95
CA GLY A 19 -18.03 -11.48 3.97
C GLY A 19 -17.53 -10.88 5.28
N MET A 20 -16.43 -10.12 5.26
CA MET A 20 -15.74 -9.60 6.45
C MET A 20 -16.05 -8.12 6.75
N LEU A 21 -16.98 -7.50 6.02
CA LEU A 21 -17.29 -6.08 6.19
C LEU A 21 -18.17 -5.81 7.42
N GLY A 22 -17.61 -5.04 8.36
CA GLY A 22 -18.32 -4.33 9.41
C GLY A 22 -17.79 -2.89 9.54
N LYS A 23 -18.57 -1.97 10.13
CA LYS A 23 -18.22 -0.53 10.16
C LYS A 23 -16.85 -0.25 10.81
N GLN A 24 -16.55 -0.90 11.94
CA GLN A 24 -15.24 -0.77 12.60
C GLN A 24 -14.13 -1.49 11.81
N THR A 25 -14.45 -2.64 11.21
CA THR A 25 -13.54 -3.43 10.39
C THR A 25 -13.06 -2.67 9.14
N MET A 26 -13.92 -1.85 8.53
CA MET A 26 -13.56 -1.07 7.33
C MET A 26 -12.32 -0.19 7.56
N LYS A 27 -12.24 0.51 8.69
CA LYS A 27 -11.09 1.38 8.99
C LYS A 27 -9.80 0.57 9.16
N LEU A 28 -9.90 -0.59 9.79
CA LEU A 28 -8.77 -1.51 9.95
C LEU A 28 -8.36 -2.15 8.62
N ILE A 29 -9.31 -2.44 7.72
CA ILE A 29 -9.02 -2.92 6.37
C ILE A 29 -8.27 -1.84 5.58
N VAL A 30 -8.74 -0.59 5.61
CA VAL A 30 -8.06 0.53 4.94
C VAL A 30 -6.64 0.70 5.46
N LEU A 31 -6.46 0.66 6.80
CA LEU A 31 -5.14 0.70 7.43
C LEU A 31 -4.27 -0.50 7.01
N GLY A 32 -4.81 -1.72 7.08
CA GLY A 32 -4.08 -2.93 6.70
C GLY A 32 -3.64 -2.88 5.24
N SER A 33 -4.49 -2.37 4.35
CA SER A 33 -4.20 -2.25 2.91
C SER A 33 -3.05 -1.29 2.61
N GLN A 34 -2.67 -0.39 3.52
CA GLN A 34 -1.46 0.43 3.36
C GLN A 34 -0.18 -0.40 3.47
N GLY A 35 -0.25 -1.60 4.04
CA GLY A 35 0.88 -2.51 4.08
C GLY A 35 2.12 -1.90 4.80
N PRO A 36 3.34 -2.22 4.32
CA PRO A 36 4.58 -1.64 4.81
C PRO A 36 4.81 -0.16 4.47
N ASP A 37 4.01 0.47 3.61
CA ASP A 37 4.21 1.86 3.20
C ASP A 37 4.14 2.86 4.34
N ILE A 38 3.39 2.51 5.39
CA ILE A 38 3.26 3.35 6.59
C ILE A 38 4.64 3.72 7.16
N PHE A 39 5.61 2.81 7.07
CA PHE A 39 6.98 3.04 7.56
C PHE A 39 7.76 4.07 6.72
N LEU A 40 7.37 4.28 5.45
CA LEU A 40 8.05 5.18 4.54
C LEU A 40 7.74 6.66 4.81
N TYR A 41 6.71 6.96 5.62
CA TYR A 41 6.37 8.32 6.06
C TYR A 41 7.32 8.88 7.13
N MET A 42 8.28 8.08 7.64
CA MET A 42 9.26 8.51 8.63
C MET A 42 10.70 8.44 8.09
N PRO A 43 11.05 9.19 7.02
CA PRO A 43 12.38 9.10 6.41
C PRO A 43 13.52 9.56 7.33
N PHE A 44 13.20 10.35 8.36
CA PHE A 44 14.16 10.84 9.34
C PHE A 44 14.43 9.84 10.48
N GLU A 45 13.52 8.87 10.70
CA GLU A 45 13.73 7.78 11.63
C GLU A 45 14.34 6.59 10.89
N LYS A 46 15.67 6.63 10.74
CA LYS A 46 16.45 5.73 9.88
C LYS A 46 16.10 4.24 10.09
N ASP A 47 15.94 3.80 11.34
CA ASP A 47 15.66 2.39 11.64
C ASP A 47 14.25 1.98 11.20
N ILE A 48 13.25 2.84 11.39
CA ILE A 48 11.87 2.61 10.93
C ILE A 48 11.81 2.61 9.40
N TYR A 49 12.52 3.54 8.76
CA TYR A 49 12.57 3.63 7.31
C TYR A 49 13.28 2.42 6.65
N ILE A 50 14.43 2.00 7.19
CA ILE A 50 15.14 0.80 6.72
C ILE A 50 14.25 -0.42 6.85
N PHE A 51 13.52 -0.52 7.96
CA PHE A 51 12.57 -1.60 8.18
C PHE A 51 11.46 -1.60 7.12
N GLY A 52 10.84 -0.45 6.87
CA GLY A 52 9.85 -0.30 5.80
C GLY A 52 10.38 -0.77 4.45
N LYS A 53 11.61 -0.41 4.09
CA LYS A 53 12.24 -0.90 2.86
C LYS A 53 12.50 -2.40 2.87
N ALA A 54 12.94 -2.95 4.00
CA ALA A 54 13.21 -4.38 4.11
C ALA A 54 11.93 -5.22 3.97
N LEU A 55 10.78 -4.70 4.40
CA LEU A 55 9.49 -5.34 4.21
C LEU A 55 9.00 -5.39 2.77
N HIS A 56 9.55 -4.55 1.89
CA HIS A 56 9.27 -4.59 0.45
C HIS A 56 10.21 -5.53 -0.32
N ASP A 57 11.19 -6.14 0.36
CA ASP A 57 12.04 -7.15 -0.26
C ASP A 57 11.24 -8.45 -0.44
N PRO A 58 11.16 -9.03 -1.66
CA PRO A 58 10.41 -10.27 -1.90
C PRO A 58 10.95 -11.46 -1.09
N ARG A 59 12.18 -11.39 -0.57
CA ARG A 59 12.72 -12.43 0.32
C ARG A 59 12.18 -12.34 1.75
N ASN A 60 11.73 -11.16 2.16
CA ASN A 60 11.29 -10.88 3.53
C ASN A 60 9.76 -10.85 3.65
N ALA A 61 9.06 -10.33 2.65
CA ALA A 61 7.61 -10.18 2.66
C ALA A 61 6.87 -11.50 2.96
N PRO A 62 7.22 -12.66 2.36
CA PRO A 62 6.54 -13.92 2.66
C PRO A 62 6.70 -14.39 4.11
N LEU A 63 7.90 -14.18 4.70
CA LEU A 63 8.18 -14.54 6.09
C LEU A 63 7.36 -13.68 7.05
N PHE A 64 7.35 -12.36 6.80
CA PHE A 64 6.62 -11.40 7.60
C PHE A 64 5.11 -11.63 7.54
N ILE A 65 4.54 -11.77 6.34
CA ILE A 65 3.10 -11.97 6.16
C ILE A 65 2.62 -13.27 6.80
N ARG A 66 3.41 -14.35 6.67
CA ARG A 66 3.09 -15.61 7.33
C ARG A 66 2.97 -15.42 8.84
N GLN A 67 3.97 -14.79 9.45
CA GLN A 67 3.97 -14.56 10.90
C GLN A 67 2.86 -13.59 11.34
N LEU A 68 2.61 -12.53 10.56
CA LEU A 68 1.55 -11.55 10.83
C LEU A 68 0.17 -12.20 10.75
N GLY A 69 -0.05 -13.05 9.75
CA GLY A 69 -1.25 -13.87 9.61
C GLY A 69 -1.48 -14.72 10.86
N GLU A 70 -0.50 -15.51 11.28
CA GLU A 70 -0.67 -16.35 12.48
C GLU A 70 -0.95 -15.53 13.74
N ASN A 71 -0.24 -14.41 13.93
CA ASN A 71 -0.42 -13.54 15.10
C ASN A 71 -1.82 -12.88 15.14
N LEU A 72 -2.44 -12.62 13.99
CA LEU A 72 -3.72 -11.88 13.88
C LEU A 72 -4.93 -12.76 13.55
N ARG A 73 -4.73 -14.05 13.28
CA ARG A 73 -5.76 -15.00 12.80
C ARG A 73 -7.06 -14.97 13.59
N LYS A 74 -6.98 -14.95 14.91
CA LYS A 74 -8.16 -15.03 15.80
C LYS A 74 -8.86 -13.68 15.96
N GLU A 75 -8.10 -12.59 16.05
CA GLU A 75 -8.65 -11.30 16.48
C GLU A 75 -8.86 -10.32 15.30
N TYR A 76 -7.93 -10.28 14.34
CA TYR A 76 -7.94 -9.32 13.23
C TYR A 76 -7.63 -9.98 11.86
N PRO A 77 -8.31 -11.07 11.45
CA PRO A 77 -8.03 -11.74 10.19
C PRO A 77 -8.27 -10.83 8.97
N ALA A 78 -9.24 -9.92 9.04
CA ALA A 78 -9.52 -8.96 7.96
C ALA A 78 -8.35 -7.99 7.73
N PHE A 79 -7.71 -7.56 8.81
CA PHE A 79 -6.53 -6.70 8.75
C PHE A 79 -5.36 -7.45 8.12
N ALA A 80 -5.10 -8.69 8.54
CA ALA A 80 -4.01 -9.49 7.98
C ALA A 80 -4.19 -9.75 6.49
N ILE A 81 -5.40 -10.13 6.05
CA ILE A 81 -5.71 -10.31 4.62
C ILE A 81 -5.57 -8.98 3.86
N ALA A 82 -6.03 -7.86 4.41
CA ALA A 82 -5.86 -6.55 3.80
C ALA A 82 -4.37 -6.18 3.66
N TYR A 83 -3.54 -6.51 4.65
CA TYR A 83 -2.09 -6.31 4.58
C TYR A 83 -1.43 -7.18 3.52
N ALA A 84 -1.84 -8.45 3.38
CA ALA A 84 -1.37 -9.29 2.28
C ALA A 84 -1.83 -8.77 0.90
N SER A 85 -3.03 -8.17 0.82
CA SER A 85 -3.56 -7.61 -0.43
C SER A 85 -2.71 -6.49 -1.01
N HIS A 86 -1.94 -5.78 -0.17
CA HIS A 86 -0.96 -4.80 -0.62
C HIS A 86 0.12 -5.47 -1.46
N TYR A 87 0.81 -6.48 -0.92
CA TYR A 87 1.87 -7.20 -1.62
C TYR A 87 1.39 -7.87 -2.90
N ILE A 88 0.22 -8.52 -2.84
CA ILE A 88 -0.36 -9.17 -4.01
C ILE A 88 -0.67 -8.13 -5.08
N LEU A 89 -1.24 -6.97 -4.72
CA LEU A 89 -1.49 -5.91 -5.71
C LEU A 89 -0.20 -5.40 -6.35
N ASP A 90 0.85 -5.20 -5.55
CA ASP A 90 2.16 -4.77 -6.01
C ASP A 90 2.80 -5.78 -6.97
N GLU A 91 2.65 -7.08 -6.71
CA GLU A 91 3.11 -8.16 -7.59
C GLU A 91 2.52 -8.02 -9.00
N PHE A 92 1.22 -7.71 -9.11
CA PHE A 92 0.55 -7.53 -10.40
C PHE A 92 0.80 -6.16 -11.05
N LEU A 93 0.95 -5.08 -10.28
CA LEU A 93 1.06 -3.73 -10.83
C LEU A 93 2.50 -3.27 -11.10
N HIS A 94 3.48 -3.69 -10.29
CA HIS A 94 4.85 -3.23 -10.47
C HIS A 94 5.47 -3.61 -11.81
N PRO A 95 5.21 -4.78 -12.43
CA PRO A 95 5.64 -5.04 -13.80
C PRO A 95 5.23 -3.94 -14.77
N TYR A 96 3.96 -3.55 -14.72
CA TYR A 96 3.40 -2.50 -15.56
C TYR A 96 3.97 -1.10 -15.24
N ILE A 97 4.08 -0.76 -13.96
CA ILE A 97 4.62 0.53 -13.53
C ILE A 97 6.11 0.65 -13.91
N ASN A 98 6.90 -0.39 -13.66
CA ASN A 98 8.33 -0.43 -13.95
C ASN A 98 8.61 -0.40 -15.46
N ALA A 99 7.77 -1.03 -16.28
CA ALA A 99 7.87 -0.94 -17.74
C ALA A 99 7.69 0.49 -18.29
N ARG A 100 7.00 1.36 -17.53
CA ARG A 100 6.60 2.70 -17.97
C ARG A 100 7.35 3.84 -17.28
N THR A 101 8.27 3.52 -16.37
CA THR A 101 8.94 4.50 -15.50
C THR A 101 10.45 4.27 -15.53
N LYS A 102 11.23 5.32 -15.23
CA LYS A 102 12.71 5.28 -15.35
C LYS A 102 13.43 5.47 -14.02
N ASP A 103 12.74 6.08 -13.07
CA ASP A 103 13.28 6.45 -11.76
C ASP A 103 12.15 6.49 -10.73
N SER A 104 12.51 6.66 -9.45
CA SER A 104 11.55 6.70 -8.35
C SER A 104 10.57 7.88 -8.42
N ILE A 105 10.91 8.95 -9.14
CA ILE A 105 10.06 10.13 -9.30
C ILE A 105 8.93 9.81 -10.29
N THR A 106 9.28 9.31 -11.47
CA THR A 106 8.33 8.90 -12.50
C THR A 106 7.49 7.71 -12.06
N HIS A 107 8.05 6.81 -11.26
CA HIS A 107 7.36 5.70 -10.61
C HIS A 107 6.20 6.20 -9.73
N GLY A 108 6.49 7.03 -8.72
CA GLY A 108 5.42 7.59 -7.86
C GLY A 108 4.42 8.46 -8.61
N GLN A 109 4.84 9.15 -9.68
CA GLN A 109 3.93 9.92 -10.53
C GLN A 109 2.93 9.03 -11.29
N LEU A 110 3.37 7.89 -11.82
CA LEU A 110 2.49 6.94 -12.49
C LEU A 110 1.49 6.32 -11.50
N GLU A 111 1.93 6.06 -10.29
CA GLU A 111 1.10 5.46 -9.25
C GLU A 111 -0.03 6.38 -8.79
N ARG A 112 0.26 7.66 -8.60
CA ARG A 112 -0.82 8.66 -8.40
C ARG A 112 -1.70 8.83 -9.62
N ALA A 113 -1.14 8.71 -10.83
CA ALA A 113 -1.92 8.72 -12.07
C ALA A 113 -2.94 7.58 -12.10
N ILE A 114 -2.50 6.39 -11.70
CA ILE A 114 -3.31 5.19 -11.61
C ILE A 114 -4.40 5.37 -10.55
N ASP A 115 -4.05 5.81 -9.33
CA ASP A 115 -5.04 6.05 -8.27
C ASP A 115 -6.13 7.03 -8.73
N ARG A 116 -5.73 8.16 -9.34
CA ARG A 116 -6.66 9.15 -9.86
C ARG A 116 -7.55 8.58 -10.96
N ALA A 117 -6.96 8.00 -12.00
CA ALA A 117 -7.71 7.50 -13.14
C ALA A 117 -8.60 6.33 -12.74
N TYR A 118 -8.17 5.48 -11.82
CA TYR A 118 -8.98 4.36 -11.31
C TYR A 118 -10.17 4.87 -10.50
N MET A 119 -9.99 5.89 -9.66
CA MET A 119 -11.07 6.55 -8.93
C MET A 119 -12.11 7.15 -9.91
N GLU A 120 -11.66 7.86 -10.94
CA GLU A 120 -12.50 8.39 -12.01
C GLU A 120 -13.24 7.27 -12.75
N TYR A 121 -12.55 6.16 -13.08
CA TYR A 121 -13.13 4.98 -13.73
C TYR A 121 -14.27 4.35 -12.93
N ILE A 122 -14.14 4.27 -11.59
CA ILE A 122 -15.20 3.74 -10.71
C ILE A 122 -16.26 4.80 -10.32
N GLY A 123 -16.23 5.98 -10.92
CA GLY A 123 -17.18 7.06 -10.67
C GLY A 123 -17.05 7.71 -9.29
N LYS A 124 -15.86 7.67 -8.67
CA LYS A 124 -15.58 8.34 -7.39
C LYS A 124 -14.70 9.57 -7.59
N PRO A 125 -14.96 10.68 -6.87
CA PRO A 125 -14.10 11.85 -6.94
C PRO A 125 -12.74 11.53 -6.31
N PHE A 126 -11.65 11.76 -7.07
CA PHE A 126 -10.29 11.70 -6.52
C PHE A 126 -10.00 12.93 -5.64
N ILE A 127 -10.36 14.13 -6.12
CA ILE A 127 -10.21 15.39 -5.36
C ILE A 127 -11.25 15.43 -4.24
N GLY A 128 -10.79 15.62 -3.00
CA GLY A 128 -11.64 15.73 -1.81
C GLY A 128 -11.96 14.42 -1.12
N PHE A 129 -11.49 13.28 -1.64
CA PHE A 129 -11.56 12.00 -0.92
C PHE A 129 -10.45 11.96 0.12
N LYS A 130 -10.84 12.04 1.40
CA LYS A 130 -9.92 12.15 2.54
C LYS A 130 -9.61 10.77 3.12
N ILE A 131 -8.48 10.17 2.74
CA ILE A 131 -8.12 8.85 3.28
C ILE A 131 -7.98 8.87 4.81
N SER A 132 -7.56 10.02 5.37
CA SER A 132 -7.47 10.23 6.82
C SER A 132 -8.79 9.96 7.56
N THR A 133 -9.94 10.17 6.90
CA THR A 133 -11.27 9.91 7.47
C THR A 133 -11.65 8.42 7.44
N ALA A 134 -11.04 7.67 6.53
CA ALA A 134 -11.19 6.23 6.39
C ALA A 134 -10.24 5.44 7.29
N LEU A 135 -9.27 6.10 7.93
CA LEU A 135 -8.33 5.50 8.87
C LEU A 135 -8.86 5.52 10.33
N PRO A 136 -8.38 4.61 11.20
CA PRO A 136 -8.78 4.55 12.61
C PRO A 136 -8.08 5.62 13.47
N ASP A 137 -8.74 6.24 14.44
CA ASP A 137 -8.08 7.29 15.25
C ASP A 137 -6.89 6.76 16.06
N LYS A 138 -6.91 5.47 16.41
CA LYS A 138 -5.85 4.75 17.11
C LYS A 138 -5.73 3.33 16.56
N ILE A 139 -4.51 2.79 16.55
CA ILE A 139 -4.28 1.38 16.25
C ILE A 139 -4.61 0.55 17.50
N PRO A 140 -5.36 -0.56 17.36
CA PRO A 140 -5.50 -1.54 18.43
C PRO A 140 -4.14 -2.07 18.90
N TYR A 141 -3.91 -2.09 20.22
CA TYR A 141 -2.63 -2.49 20.81
C TYR A 141 -2.13 -3.88 20.34
N HIS A 142 -3.06 -4.82 20.16
CA HIS A 142 -2.77 -6.17 19.65
C HIS A 142 -2.18 -6.17 18.24
N ILE A 143 -2.58 -5.23 17.37
CA ILE A 143 -2.00 -5.08 16.03
C ILE A 143 -0.54 -4.61 16.14
N ASP A 144 -0.25 -3.66 17.04
CA ASP A 144 1.11 -3.16 17.23
C ASP A 144 2.06 -4.24 17.79
N ILE A 145 1.58 -5.07 18.72
CA ILE A 145 2.30 -6.25 19.20
C ILE A 145 2.55 -7.24 18.06
N ALA A 146 1.50 -7.60 17.32
CA ALA A 146 1.59 -8.55 16.22
C ALA A 146 2.57 -8.08 15.15
N MET A 147 2.57 -6.77 14.84
CA MET A 147 3.54 -6.16 13.93
C MET A 147 4.96 -6.41 14.43
N ARG A 148 5.29 -5.96 15.65
CA ARG A 148 6.62 -6.15 16.26
C ARG A 148 7.05 -7.62 16.23
N ASP A 149 6.17 -8.53 16.63
CA ASP A 149 6.50 -9.95 16.72
C ASP A 149 6.70 -10.57 15.33
N SER A 150 5.99 -10.07 14.32
CA SER A 150 6.21 -10.46 12.93
C SER A 150 7.51 -9.92 12.36
N MET A 151 7.97 -8.73 12.79
CA MET A 151 9.26 -8.17 12.36
C MET A 151 10.43 -9.08 12.75
N LYS A 152 10.32 -9.82 13.86
CA LYS A 152 11.36 -10.77 14.33
C LYS A 152 11.61 -11.92 13.35
N SER A 153 10.68 -12.18 12.42
CA SER A 153 10.85 -13.19 11.37
C SER A 153 11.84 -12.75 10.27
N ILE A 154 12.21 -11.48 10.25
CA ILE A 154 13.06 -10.89 9.22
C ILE A 154 14.51 -10.80 9.72
N PRO A 155 15.51 -11.23 8.94
CA PRO A 155 16.91 -11.23 9.34
C PRO A 155 17.53 -9.82 9.23
N ILE A 156 17.13 -8.90 10.13
CA ILE A 156 17.73 -7.57 10.27
C ILE A 156 18.38 -7.46 11.65
N GLU A 157 19.63 -7.00 11.69
CA GLU A 157 20.45 -6.90 12.93
C GLU A 157 20.03 -5.76 13.89
N LYS A 158 18.81 -5.22 13.76
CA LYS A 158 18.35 -4.05 14.53
C LYS A 158 17.22 -4.41 15.49
N PRO A 159 17.17 -3.83 16.70
CA PRO A 159 16.12 -4.14 17.67
C PRO A 159 14.77 -3.61 17.21
N TYR A 160 13.76 -4.49 17.17
CA TYR A 160 12.37 -4.14 16.91
C TYR A 160 11.68 -3.69 18.20
N LEU A 161 11.24 -2.44 18.27
CA LEU A 161 10.53 -1.92 19.46
C LEU A 161 9.01 -1.94 19.24
N VAL A 162 8.28 -2.25 20.33
CA VAL A 162 6.84 -1.96 20.42
C VAL A 162 6.64 -0.48 20.12
N GLY A 163 5.63 -0.15 19.32
CA GLY A 163 5.30 1.22 18.98
C GLY A 163 5.94 1.74 17.70
N TYR A 164 6.81 1.00 17.02
CA TYR A 164 7.34 1.40 15.70
C TYR A 164 6.22 1.56 14.67
N TYR A 165 5.32 0.57 14.57
CA TYR A 165 4.17 0.65 13.68
C TYR A 165 3.23 1.79 14.08
N SER A 166 2.94 1.92 15.38
CA SER A 166 2.13 3.04 15.89
C SER A 166 2.75 4.42 15.66
N ALA A 167 4.07 4.55 15.74
CA ALA A 167 4.77 5.80 15.45
C ALA A 167 4.65 6.13 13.95
N ALA A 168 5.00 5.19 13.08
CA ALA A 168 4.86 5.30 11.64
C ALA A 168 3.44 5.71 11.24
N TYR A 169 2.45 5.05 11.84
CA TYR A 169 1.05 5.35 11.62
C TYR A 169 0.66 6.78 12.03
N ARG A 170 1.11 7.26 13.19
CA ARG A 170 0.81 8.63 13.63
C ARG A 170 1.40 9.67 12.66
N TYR A 171 2.59 9.41 12.14
CA TYR A 171 3.21 10.28 11.12
C TYR A 171 2.46 10.23 9.80
N MET A 172 2.11 9.05 9.31
CA MET A 172 1.26 8.89 8.12
C MET A 172 -0.07 9.63 8.30
N LEU A 173 -0.77 9.44 9.43
CA LEU A 173 -2.06 10.10 9.68
C LEU A 173 -1.92 11.63 9.75
N LEU A 174 -0.83 12.14 10.32
CA LEU A 174 -0.51 13.57 10.32
C LEU A 174 -0.28 14.07 8.89
N TYR A 175 0.54 13.36 8.11
CA TYR A 175 0.80 13.68 6.71
C TYR A 175 -0.49 13.70 5.88
N GLN A 176 -1.35 12.69 6.05
CA GLN A 176 -2.62 12.62 5.34
C GLN A 176 -3.56 13.78 5.71
N LYS A 177 -3.64 14.11 7.01
CA LYS A 177 -4.42 15.27 7.45
C LYS A 177 -3.86 16.56 6.86
N THR A 178 -2.54 16.78 6.91
CA THR A 178 -1.96 18.02 6.36
C THR A 178 -2.16 18.10 4.85
N TYR A 179 -2.03 16.98 4.13
CA TYR A 179 -2.32 16.87 2.71
C TYR A 179 -3.79 17.17 2.37
N ASP A 180 -4.73 16.68 3.16
CA ASP A 180 -6.17 16.95 3.02
C ASP A 180 -6.53 18.45 3.18
N TYR A 181 -5.74 19.23 3.93
CA TYR A 181 -6.02 20.64 4.24
C TYR A 181 -5.18 21.65 3.46
N ALA A 182 -3.94 21.31 3.08
CA ALA A 182 -3.01 22.24 2.44
C ALA A 182 -2.15 21.59 1.34
N PRO A 183 -2.76 20.92 0.33
CA PRO A 183 -2.03 20.16 -0.68
C PRO A 183 -1.04 21.04 -1.45
N ILE A 184 -1.42 22.28 -1.77
CA ILE A 184 -0.60 23.24 -2.54
C ILE A 184 0.67 23.65 -1.78
N LEU A 185 0.56 23.87 -0.47
CA LEU A 185 1.68 24.35 0.35
C LEU A 185 2.71 23.23 0.56
N ILE A 186 2.22 22.00 0.79
CA ILE A 186 3.04 20.81 0.95
C ILE A 186 3.72 20.46 -0.36
N GLU A 187 3.00 20.48 -1.49
CA GLU A 187 3.59 20.21 -2.80
C GLU A 187 4.72 21.20 -3.14
N GLY A 188 4.54 22.49 -2.85
CA GLY A 188 5.57 23.52 -3.10
C GLY A 188 6.79 23.39 -2.19
N LEU A 189 6.58 23.18 -0.89
CA LEU A 189 7.67 22.99 0.08
C LEU A 189 8.44 21.71 -0.23
N ALA A 190 7.71 20.63 -0.47
CA ALA A 190 8.31 19.36 -0.75
C ALA A 190 9.06 19.40 -2.09
N TYR A 191 8.52 20.00 -3.17
CA TYR A 191 9.28 20.16 -4.44
C TYR A 191 10.61 20.88 -4.22
N SER A 192 10.67 21.82 -3.28
CA SER A 192 11.91 22.49 -2.90
C SER A 192 12.88 21.56 -2.14
N LEU A 193 12.36 20.67 -1.30
CA LEU A 193 13.13 19.63 -0.58
C LEU A 193 13.58 18.47 -1.49
N SER A 194 12.85 18.19 -2.57
CA SER A 194 13.22 17.18 -3.58
C SER A 194 14.56 17.48 -4.22
N LYS A 195 14.86 18.77 -4.42
CA LYS A 195 16.13 19.28 -4.95
C LYS A 195 17.31 19.05 -4.00
N LEU A 196 17.04 18.68 -2.75
CA LEU A 196 18.03 18.33 -1.73
C LEU A 196 18.17 16.80 -1.55
N GLY A 197 17.63 15.99 -2.47
CA GLY A 197 17.71 14.52 -2.40
C GLY A 197 16.69 13.88 -1.45
N ILE A 198 15.75 14.65 -0.90
CA ILE A 198 14.64 14.16 -0.09
C ILE A 198 13.44 13.90 -1.02
N SER A 199 13.59 12.95 -1.95
CA SER A 199 12.66 12.76 -3.09
C SER A 199 11.28 12.21 -2.71
N TYR A 200 11.11 11.68 -1.49
CA TYR A 200 9.93 10.94 -1.07
C TYR A 200 8.73 11.82 -0.69
N LEU A 201 8.93 13.11 -0.39
CA LEU A 201 7.86 13.98 0.14
C LEU A 201 7.07 14.75 -0.94
N CYS A 202 7.53 14.71 -2.19
CA CYS A 202 7.37 15.85 -3.08
C CYS A 202 6.98 15.49 -4.48
N GLN A 203 5.68 15.36 -4.66
CA GLN A 203 5.18 14.70 -5.83
C GLN A 203 3.74 15.17 -6.09
N GLY A 204 3.63 16.41 -6.58
CA GLY A 204 2.37 17.13 -6.67
C GLY A 204 1.39 16.63 -7.74
N ILE A 205 0.11 16.91 -7.51
CA ILE A 205 -1.06 16.49 -8.32
C ILE A 205 -1.09 17.18 -9.70
N ARG A 206 -0.44 18.35 -9.84
CA ARG A 206 -0.74 19.28 -10.94
C ARG A 206 -0.19 18.90 -12.31
N HIS A 207 0.82 18.04 -12.39
CA HIS A 207 1.35 17.57 -13.68
C HIS A 207 1.64 16.08 -13.63
N ILE A 208 0.67 15.28 -14.02
CA ILE A 208 0.82 13.84 -14.19
C ILE A 208 1.13 13.59 -15.67
N PRO A 209 2.39 13.31 -16.06
CA PRO A 209 2.81 13.26 -17.45
C PRO A 209 2.35 11.99 -18.19
N PHE A 210 1.54 11.13 -17.56
CA PHE A 210 1.13 9.84 -18.10
C PHE A 210 -0.17 9.94 -18.89
N LYS A 211 -0.07 9.87 -20.22
CA LYS A 211 -1.21 9.65 -21.11
C LYS A 211 -1.68 8.19 -20.95
N ASP A 212 -2.97 7.99 -20.67
CA ASP A 212 -3.60 6.68 -20.43
C ASP A 212 -2.86 5.86 -19.33
N PRO A 213 -2.93 6.28 -18.06
CA PRO A 213 -2.25 5.58 -16.96
C PRO A 213 -2.85 4.20 -16.67
N LEU A 214 -4.08 3.92 -17.11
CA LEU A 214 -4.73 2.62 -16.93
C LEU A 214 -4.51 1.65 -18.10
N ASN A 215 -3.94 2.12 -19.21
CA ASN A 215 -3.80 1.35 -20.46
C ASN A 215 -5.12 0.77 -20.95
N ILE A 216 -6.22 1.55 -20.92
CA ILE A 216 -7.56 1.07 -21.29
C ILE A 216 -7.60 0.53 -22.73
N ASN A 217 -6.75 1.08 -23.61
CA ASN A 217 -6.66 0.65 -25.00
C ASN A 217 -5.75 -0.58 -25.22
N ARG A 218 -5.25 -1.21 -24.14
CA ARG A 218 -4.44 -2.44 -24.18
C ARG A 218 -3.24 -2.36 -25.12
N LYS A 219 -2.56 -1.20 -25.10
CA LYS A 219 -1.33 -1.00 -25.85
C LYS A 219 -0.26 -1.95 -25.32
N ALA A 220 0.57 -2.45 -26.23
CA ALA A 220 1.70 -3.28 -25.89
C ALA A 220 2.65 -2.53 -24.94
N TRP A 221 3.10 -3.22 -23.89
CA TRP A 221 4.18 -2.77 -23.01
C TRP A 221 5.14 -3.93 -22.77
N ILE A 222 6.42 -3.62 -22.50
CA ILE A 222 7.47 -4.64 -22.38
C ILE A 222 8.03 -4.63 -20.97
N TYR A 223 8.07 -5.80 -20.34
CA TYR A 223 8.70 -6.00 -19.04
C TYR A 223 9.53 -7.28 -19.07
N ASN A 224 10.78 -7.19 -18.63
CA ASN A 224 11.74 -8.32 -18.65
C ASN A 224 11.84 -9.08 -20.01
N GLY A 225 11.63 -8.38 -21.13
CA GLY A 225 11.69 -8.96 -22.48
C GLY A 225 10.39 -9.58 -22.99
N GLU A 226 9.34 -9.62 -22.18
CA GLU A 226 8.03 -10.14 -22.54
C GLU A 226 7.09 -9.01 -22.98
N ILE A 227 6.25 -9.29 -23.99
CA ILE A 227 5.24 -8.36 -24.49
C ILE A 227 3.92 -8.62 -23.75
N HIS A 228 3.40 -7.57 -23.14
CA HIS A 228 2.17 -7.55 -22.36
C HIS A 228 1.15 -6.59 -22.98
N HIS A 229 -0.13 -6.84 -22.72
CA HIS A 229 -1.25 -6.06 -23.26
C HIS A 229 -2.32 -5.72 -22.20
N GLU A 230 -2.11 -6.16 -20.97
CA GLU A 230 -3.03 -6.00 -19.87
C GLU A 230 -3.26 -4.53 -19.57
N ASP A 231 -4.51 -4.20 -19.25
CA ASP A 231 -4.90 -2.94 -18.65
C ASP A 231 -4.85 -3.05 -17.12
N VAL A 232 -4.75 -1.92 -16.43
CA VAL A 232 -4.69 -1.88 -14.96
C VAL A 232 -5.94 -2.47 -14.31
N ILE A 233 -7.10 -2.40 -14.96
CA ILE A 233 -8.35 -2.96 -14.41
C ILE A 233 -8.25 -4.49 -14.35
N TYR A 234 -7.73 -5.12 -15.40
CA TYR A 234 -7.46 -6.54 -15.45
C TYR A 234 -6.46 -6.95 -14.35
N LEU A 235 -5.33 -6.27 -14.24
CA LEU A 235 -4.30 -6.55 -13.22
C LEU A 235 -4.88 -6.44 -11.80
N VAL A 236 -5.66 -5.39 -11.52
CA VAL A 236 -6.34 -5.20 -10.23
C VAL A 236 -7.33 -6.32 -9.94
N ASN A 237 -8.11 -6.76 -10.94
CA ASN A 237 -9.07 -7.85 -10.75
C ASN A 237 -8.36 -9.18 -10.47
N ARG A 238 -7.24 -9.46 -11.15
CA ARG A 238 -6.40 -10.63 -10.87
C ARG A 238 -5.84 -10.59 -9.45
N ALA A 239 -5.34 -9.45 -9.00
CA ALA A 239 -4.88 -9.27 -7.62
C ALA A 239 -6.00 -9.53 -6.59
N ILE A 240 -7.23 -9.06 -6.86
CA ILE A 240 -8.40 -9.32 -6.00
C ILE A 240 -8.74 -10.81 -5.96
N GLU A 241 -8.79 -11.48 -7.12
CA GLU A 241 -9.07 -12.92 -7.24
C GLU A 241 -8.07 -13.73 -6.43
N GLU A 242 -6.77 -13.46 -6.64
CA GLU A 242 -5.66 -14.13 -5.94
C GLU A 242 -5.74 -13.90 -4.43
N THR A 243 -5.96 -12.65 -4.00
CA THR A 243 -6.11 -12.33 -2.58
C THR A 243 -7.33 -13.02 -1.96
N VAL A 244 -8.46 -13.10 -2.68
CA VAL A 244 -9.66 -13.80 -2.20
C VAL A 244 -9.40 -15.29 -2.07
N GLU A 245 -8.71 -15.92 -3.01
CA GLU A 245 -8.34 -17.33 -2.93
C GLU A 245 -7.46 -17.62 -1.72
N ARG A 246 -6.33 -16.91 -1.60
CA ARG A 246 -5.41 -17.04 -0.47
C ARG A 246 -6.08 -16.68 0.86
N GLY A 247 -6.93 -15.65 0.87
CA GLY A 247 -7.72 -15.25 2.01
C GLY A 247 -8.73 -16.33 2.46
N ARG A 248 -9.40 -17.02 1.52
CA ARG A 248 -10.29 -18.15 1.85
C ARG A 248 -9.52 -19.32 2.43
N ALA A 249 -8.38 -19.68 1.85
CA ALA A 249 -7.52 -20.73 2.39
C ALA A 249 -7.05 -20.36 3.80
N TYR A 250 -6.63 -19.11 3.99
CA TYR A 250 -6.26 -18.59 5.29
C TYR A 250 -7.39 -18.70 6.31
N LEU A 251 -8.60 -18.27 5.99
CA LEU A 251 -9.75 -18.39 6.90
C LEU A 251 -10.11 -19.85 7.25
N LYS A 252 -9.71 -20.82 6.41
CA LYS A 252 -9.88 -22.27 6.66
C LYS A 252 -8.72 -22.91 7.43
N GLY A 253 -7.70 -22.14 7.80
CA GLY A 253 -6.57 -22.61 8.63
C GLY A 253 -5.24 -22.75 7.90
N SER A 254 -5.17 -22.51 6.58
CA SER A 254 -3.88 -22.46 5.88
C SER A 254 -3.08 -21.21 6.27
N PRO A 255 -1.74 -21.22 6.22
CA PRO A 255 -0.94 -20.00 6.39
C PRO A 255 -1.30 -18.93 5.36
N LEU A 256 -1.19 -17.66 5.73
CA LEU A 256 -1.30 -16.55 4.78
C LEU A 256 0.02 -16.43 4.01
N ILE A 257 -0.05 -16.38 2.67
CA ILE A 257 1.11 -16.46 1.79
C ILE A 257 1.06 -15.30 0.78
N VAL A 258 2.23 -14.72 0.53
CA VAL A 258 2.54 -13.78 -0.56
C VAL A 258 3.84 -14.26 -1.21
N ASP A 259 4.09 -13.85 -2.47
CA ASP A 259 5.28 -14.23 -3.23
C ASP A 259 6.39 -13.17 -3.17
#